data_AF-A0A969R253-F1
#
_entry.id   AF-A0A969R253-F1
#
_cell.length_a   1.000
_cell.length_b   1.000
_cell.length_c   1.000
_cell.angle_alpha   90.00
_cell.angle_beta   90.00
_cell.angle_gamma   90.00
#
_symmetry.space_group_name_H-M   'P 1'
#
loop_
_entity.id
_entity.type
_entity.pdbx_description
1 polymer ?
#
loop_
_entity_poly.entity_id
_entity_poly.type
_entity_poly.pdbx_seq_one_letter_code
_entity_poly.pdbx_strand_id
1 'polypeptide(L)'
;MSFANRNLQHRSFQNQMLNGIDFSGSDLRGCNFKNAQLVGANLTGAKMGLSPLRMVCLSAIVLLVIWGVGHAHARLIFGSLGQTPEDKAWSYVLVLYGFLSLAGIVAAVAKVSPTLSRWAEILSAAMTGALGGFFYAGSAANNNAQSAIAGAIAGAVLLCCLSVWMRARWMGLAIAAAGLINQYGAAFLIAANASAFLSTRQLLWGILLTLASLIYVWLTLISCQHVVRSLKQSASTSFLGANLTDARFDVQIDANLLDAG
;
A
#
# COMPACT_ATOMS: atom_id res chain seq x y z
N MET A 1 -4.04 -29.30 25.45
CA MET A 1 -4.71 -29.19 24.14
C MET A 1 -3.63 -29.30 23.08
N SER A 2 -3.76 -30.21 22.09
CA SER A 2 -2.71 -30.45 21.09
C SER A 2 -3.25 -30.17 19.68
N PHE A 3 -2.45 -29.44 18.91
CA PHE A 3 -2.60 -29.19 17.49
C PHE A 3 -1.46 -29.84 16.68
N ALA A 4 -0.78 -30.84 17.26
CA ALA A 4 0.32 -31.52 16.60
C ALA A 4 -0.09 -32.11 15.24
N ASN A 5 0.80 -32.02 14.25
CA ASN A 5 0.64 -32.52 12.89
C ASN A 5 -0.60 -32.01 12.13
N ARG A 6 -1.22 -30.90 12.57
CA ARG A 6 -2.38 -30.33 11.88
C ARG A 6 -1.97 -29.30 10.83
N ASN A 7 -2.74 -29.23 9.76
CA ASN A 7 -2.69 -28.12 8.82
C ASN A 7 -3.50 -26.94 9.39
N LEU A 8 -2.79 -25.92 9.87
CA LEU A 8 -3.38 -24.71 10.45
C LEU A 8 -3.10 -23.48 9.59
N GLN A 9 -2.63 -23.64 8.35
CA GLN A 9 -2.30 -22.54 7.46
C GLN A 9 -3.40 -21.47 7.45
N HIS A 10 -2.98 -20.20 7.41
CA HIS A 10 -3.87 -19.04 7.29
C HIS A 10 -4.81 -18.79 8.48
N ARG A 11 -4.69 -19.53 9.59
CA ARG A 11 -5.48 -19.29 10.80
C ARG A 11 -4.98 -18.05 11.54
N SER A 12 -5.94 -17.33 12.13
CA SER A 12 -5.63 -16.22 13.04
C SER A 12 -5.77 -16.69 14.48
N PHE A 13 -4.67 -16.60 15.22
CA PHE A 13 -4.54 -16.85 16.65
C PHE A 13 -4.25 -15.56 17.43
N GLN A 14 -4.59 -14.40 16.84
CA GLN A 14 -4.29 -13.09 17.41
C GLN A 14 -4.95 -12.90 18.78
N ASN A 15 -4.18 -12.37 19.75
CA ASN A 15 -4.60 -12.15 21.15
C ASN A 15 -5.08 -13.41 21.89
N GLN A 16 -4.76 -14.62 21.41
CA GLN A 16 -5.20 -15.86 22.07
C GLN A 16 -4.22 -16.31 23.16
N MET A 17 -4.75 -16.98 24.19
CA MET A 17 -3.97 -17.67 25.21
C MET A 17 -3.72 -19.10 24.77
N LEU A 18 -2.48 -19.41 24.39
CA LEU A 18 -2.03 -20.68 23.82
C LEU A 18 -0.85 -21.27 24.63
N ASN A 19 -0.79 -20.96 25.92
CA ASN A 19 0.26 -21.43 26.82
C ASN A 19 0.27 -22.96 26.93
N GLY A 20 1.45 -23.58 26.82
CA GLY A 20 1.64 -25.03 26.94
C GLY A 20 1.00 -25.85 25.81
N ILE A 21 0.54 -25.22 24.73
CA ILE A 21 -0.07 -25.93 23.60
C ILE A 21 0.99 -26.60 22.73
N ASP A 22 0.70 -27.82 22.30
CA ASP A 22 1.55 -28.59 21.42
C ASP A 22 1.20 -28.36 19.95
N PHE A 23 2.07 -27.64 19.24
CA PHE A 23 2.02 -27.37 17.79
C PHE A 23 3.05 -28.19 17.02
N SER A 24 3.63 -29.25 17.62
CA SER A 24 4.71 -29.99 16.98
C SER A 24 4.31 -30.59 15.63
N GLY A 25 5.18 -30.48 14.62
CA GLY A 25 4.91 -30.97 13.26
C GLY A 25 3.75 -30.29 12.52
N SER A 26 3.12 -29.26 13.10
CA SER A 26 1.99 -28.58 12.46
C SER A 26 2.43 -27.65 11.32
N ASP A 27 1.56 -27.44 10.34
CA ASP A 27 1.79 -26.45 9.29
C ASP A 27 1.16 -25.11 9.68
N LEU A 28 2.02 -24.19 10.11
CA LEU A 28 1.65 -22.87 10.58
C LEU A 28 1.83 -21.79 9.52
N ARG A 29 2.22 -22.11 8.28
CA ARG A 29 2.55 -21.09 7.26
C ARG A 29 1.42 -20.07 7.08
N GLY A 30 1.77 -18.78 7.12
CA GLY A 30 0.81 -17.68 7.05
C GLY A 30 -0.12 -17.51 8.27
N CYS A 31 0.10 -18.19 9.40
CA CYS A 31 -0.64 -17.96 10.63
C CYS A 31 -0.34 -16.59 11.27
N ASN A 32 -1.33 -16.02 11.96
CA ASN A 32 -1.17 -14.77 12.70
C ASN A 32 -1.23 -15.03 14.21
N PHE A 33 -0.08 -14.97 14.88
CA PHE A 33 0.07 -15.07 16.35
C PHE A 33 0.29 -13.70 17.01
N LYS A 34 -0.10 -12.59 16.36
CA LYS A 34 0.11 -11.25 16.91
C LYS A 34 -0.47 -11.15 18.34
N ASN A 35 0.33 -10.69 19.30
CA ASN A 35 -0.04 -10.56 20.71
C ASN A 35 -0.58 -11.85 21.37
N ALA A 36 -0.28 -13.03 20.82
CA ALA A 36 -0.68 -14.31 21.43
C ALA A 36 0.24 -14.66 22.60
N GLN A 37 -0.30 -15.34 23.62
CA GLN A 37 0.50 -15.91 24.71
C GLN A 37 0.84 -17.36 24.35
N LEU A 38 2.12 -17.68 24.13
CA LEU A 38 2.62 -18.98 23.71
C LEU A 38 3.61 -19.53 24.75
N VAL A 39 3.43 -19.18 26.01
CA VAL A 39 4.37 -19.54 27.09
C VAL A 39 4.43 -21.05 27.23
N GLY A 40 5.62 -21.65 27.09
CA GLY A 40 5.80 -23.11 27.15
C GLY A 40 5.21 -23.88 25.97
N ALA A 41 4.81 -23.22 24.88
CA ALA A 41 4.25 -23.90 23.70
C ALA A 41 5.33 -24.73 22.97
N ASN A 42 4.94 -25.88 22.43
CA ASN A 42 5.85 -26.76 21.68
C ASN A 42 5.69 -26.54 20.17
N LEU A 43 6.68 -25.92 19.52
CA LEU A 43 6.71 -25.59 18.09
C LEU A 43 7.75 -26.42 17.32
N THR A 44 8.24 -27.51 17.88
CA THR A 44 9.24 -28.39 17.24
C THR A 44 8.70 -29.04 15.95
N GLY A 45 9.47 -29.01 14.87
CA GLY A 45 9.04 -29.51 13.55
C GLY A 45 7.89 -28.72 12.89
N ALA A 46 7.42 -27.61 13.47
CA ALA A 46 6.33 -26.83 12.90
C ALA A 46 6.81 -26.07 11.65
N LYS A 47 6.09 -26.19 10.52
CA LYS A 47 6.40 -25.47 9.28
C LYS A 47 5.92 -24.03 9.41
N MET A 48 6.86 -23.09 9.51
CA MET A 48 6.61 -21.66 9.61
C MET A 48 7.15 -20.92 8.38
N GLY A 49 6.69 -19.69 8.16
CA GLY A 49 7.16 -18.83 7.06
C GLY A 49 6.08 -18.54 6.00
N LEU A 50 6.57 -18.28 4.78
CA LEU A 50 5.76 -17.85 3.64
C LEU A 50 4.78 -18.94 3.19
N SER A 51 3.51 -18.57 3.04
CA SER A 51 2.57 -19.38 2.27
C SER A 51 2.57 -18.95 0.81
N PRO A 52 2.91 -19.85 -0.14
CA PRO A 52 2.99 -19.51 -1.56
C PRO A 52 1.62 -19.10 -2.14
N LEU A 53 0.53 -19.77 -1.74
CA LEU A 53 -0.81 -19.43 -2.19
C LEU A 53 -1.22 -18.02 -1.76
N ARG A 54 -0.98 -17.66 -0.49
CA ARG A 54 -1.27 -16.31 -0.01
C ARG A 54 -0.39 -15.26 -0.66
N MET A 55 0.86 -15.58 -0.96
CA MET A 55 1.75 -14.67 -1.68
C MET A 55 1.23 -14.39 -3.10
N VAL A 56 0.80 -15.42 -3.84
CA VAL A 56 0.21 -15.28 -5.17
C VAL A 56 -1.11 -14.51 -5.13
N CYS A 57 -2.00 -14.81 -4.18
CA CYS A 57 -3.26 -14.08 -4.05
C CYS A 57 -3.02 -12.59 -3.71
N LEU A 58 -2.11 -12.29 -2.77
CA LEU A 58 -1.81 -10.91 -2.40
C LEU A 58 -1.11 -10.15 -3.52
N SER A 59 -0.19 -10.80 -4.26
CA SER A 59 0.45 -10.17 -5.41
C SER A 59 -0.56 -9.90 -6.52
N ALA A 60 -1.50 -10.82 -6.78
CA ALA A 60 -2.59 -10.60 -7.73
C ALA A 60 -3.47 -9.40 -7.35
N ILE A 61 -3.82 -9.26 -6.06
CA ILE A 61 -4.58 -8.09 -5.57
C ILE A 61 -3.80 -6.80 -5.80
N VAL A 62 -2.50 -6.78 -5.47
CA VAL A 62 -1.63 -5.61 -5.69
C VAL A 62 -1.55 -5.25 -7.17
N LEU A 63 -1.37 -6.25 -8.04
CA LEU A 63 -1.32 -6.03 -9.49
C LEU A 63 -2.65 -5.52 -10.04
N LEU A 64 -3.78 -5.99 -9.53
CA LEU A 64 -5.11 -5.50 -9.91
C LEU A 64 -5.27 -4.03 -9.50
N VAL A 65 -4.88 -3.67 -8.27
CA VAL A 65 -4.89 -2.28 -7.81
C VAL A 65 -3.98 -1.41 -8.69
N ILE A 66 -2.77 -1.89 -9.00
CA ILE A 66 -1.83 -1.18 -9.89
C ILE A 66 -2.43 -0.97 -11.26
N TRP A 67 -3.05 -1.99 -11.83
CA TRP A 67 -3.70 -1.89 -13.13
C TRP A 67 -4.88 -0.91 -13.12
N GLY A 68 -5.80 -1.03 -12.15
CA GLY A 68 -7.01 -0.21 -12.10
C GLY A 68 -6.73 1.26 -11.81
N VAL A 69 -5.86 1.53 -10.82
CA VAL A 69 -5.45 2.89 -10.46
C VAL A 69 -4.52 3.46 -11.52
N GLY A 70 -3.52 2.69 -11.96
CA GLY A 70 -2.56 3.11 -12.98
C GLY A 70 -3.21 3.42 -14.32
N HIS A 71 -4.22 2.67 -14.74
CA HIS A 71 -4.96 2.96 -15.98
C HIS A 71 -5.65 4.33 -15.94
N ALA A 72 -6.37 4.64 -14.84
CA ALA A 72 -7.01 5.95 -14.68
C ALA A 72 -5.98 7.09 -14.64
N HIS A 73 -4.90 6.90 -13.88
CA HIS A 73 -3.83 7.90 -13.72
C HIS A 73 -3.12 8.17 -15.04
N ALA A 74 -2.77 7.12 -15.79
CA ALA A 74 -2.14 7.27 -17.10
C ALA A 74 -3.01 8.11 -18.03
N ARG A 75 -4.32 7.81 -18.14
CA ARG A 75 -5.22 8.57 -19.01
C ARG A 75 -5.32 10.04 -18.61
N LEU A 76 -5.44 10.33 -17.31
CA LEU A 76 -5.49 11.70 -16.80
C LEU A 76 -4.17 12.46 -17.06
N ILE A 77 -3.04 11.83 -16.77
CA ILE A 77 -1.71 12.42 -16.98
C ILE A 77 -1.47 12.69 -18.46
N PHE A 78 -1.59 11.69 -19.32
CA PHE A 78 -1.36 11.86 -20.76
C PHE A 78 -2.37 12.82 -21.40
N GLY A 79 -3.61 12.87 -20.92
CA GLY A 79 -4.61 13.86 -21.36
C GLY A 79 -4.29 15.30 -20.92
N SER A 80 -3.47 15.47 -19.88
CA SER A 80 -3.04 16.78 -19.37
C SER A 80 -1.74 17.30 -19.99
N LEU A 81 -0.97 16.44 -20.68
CA LEU A 81 0.30 16.84 -21.30
C LEU A 81 0.05 17.80 -22.47
N GLY A 82 0.88 18.85 -22.56
CA GLY A 82 0.80 19.84 -23.63
C GLY A 82 -0.21 20.97 -23.40
N GLN A 83 -0.92 20.97 -22.27
CA GLN A 83 -1.78 22.09 -21.86
C GLN A 83 -0.92 23.27 -21.41
N THR A 84 -1.19 24.45 -21.93
CA THR A 84 -0.50 25.69 -21.58
C THR A 84 -1.32 26.51 -20.58
N PRO A 85 -0.73 27.45 -19.83
CA PRO A 85 -1.47 28.34 -18.93
C PRO A 85 -2.59 29.16 -19.58
N GLU A 86 -2.53 29.30 -20.91
CA GLU A 86 -3.51 30.02 -21.71
C GLU A 86 -4.75 29.15 -22.04
N ASP A 87 -4.62 27.83 -21.92
CA ASP A 87 -5.72 26.89 -22.15
C ASP A 87 -6.70 26.87 -20.97
N LYS A 88 -8.01 26.86 -21.29
CA LYS A 88 -9.06 26.72 -20.27
C LYS A 88 -8.91 25.45 -19.41
N ALA A 89 -8.28 24.42 -19.97
CA ALA A 89 -8.06 23.15 -19.31
C ALA A 89 -6.86 23.16 -18.34
N TRP A 90 -6.08 24.24 -18.27
CA TRP A 90 -4.93 24.36 -17.37
C TRP A 90 -5.28 24.24 -15.89
N SER A 91 -6.49 24.71 -15.52
CA SER A 91 -7.03 24.55 -14.18
C SER A 91 -7.13 23.08 -13.75
N TYR A 92 -7.49 22.17 -14.66
CA TYR A 92 -7.53 20.73 -14.38
C TYR A 92 -6.14 20.14 -14.17
N VAL A 93 -5.13 20.64 -14.90
CA VAL A 93 -3.74 20.19 -14.74
C VAL A 93 -3.20 20.57 -13.36
N LEU A 94 -3.48 21.79 -12.89
CA LEU A 94 -3.11 22.21 -11.54
C LEU A 94 -3.79 21.39 -10.45
N VAL A 95 -5.09 21.10 -10.62
CA VAL A 95 -5.82 20.24 -9.68
C VAL A 95 -5.22 18.84 -9.66
N LEU A 96 -4.94 18.24 -10.82
CA LEU A 96 -4.30 16.92 -10.93
C LEU A 96 -2.92 16.93 -10.26
N TYR A 97 -2.13 17.98 -10.47
CA TYR A 97 -0.81 18.14 -9.86
C TYR A 97 -0.89 18.22 -8.34
N GLY A 98 -1.74 19.11 -7.81
CA GLY A 98 -1.95 19.27 -6.37
C GLY A 98 -2.44 17.97 -5.73
N PHE A 99 -3.30 17.24 -6.44
CA PHE A 99 -3.88 16.01 -5.92
C PHE A 99 -2.88 14.85 -5.89
N LEU A 100 -2.13 14.63 -6.98
CA LEU A 100 -1.11 13.57 -7.03
C LEU A 100 0.03 13.82 -6.05
N SER A 101 0.52 15.07 -5.98
CA SER A 101 1.58 15.47 -5.06
C SER A 101 1.15 15.30 -3.60
N LEU A 102 -0.02 15.82 -3.24
CA LEU A 102 -0.54 15.70 -1.87
C LEU A 102 -0.81 14.24 -1.50
N ALA A 103 -1.42 13.44 -2.39
CA ALA A 103 -1.67 12.02 -2.13
C ALA A 103 -0.36 11.23 -1.93
N GLY A 104 0.66 11.52 -2.74
CA GLY A 104 1.99 10.93 -2.61
C GLY A 104 2.71 11.33 -1.31
N ILE A 105 2.70 12.62 -0.95
CA ILE A 105 3.29 13.10 0.31
C ILE A 105 2.59 12.46 1.51
N VAL A 106 1.27 12.46 1.52
CA VAL A 106 0.46 11.85 2.60
C VAL A 106 0.79 10.37 2.72
N ALA A 107 0.87 9.63 1.60
CA ALA A 107 1.26 8.23 1.60
C ALA A 107 2.69 8.00 2.12
N ALA A 108 3.62 8.93 1.88
CA ALA A 108 4.98 8.85 2.40
C ALA A 108 5.04 9.16 3.91
N VAL A 109 4.32 10.19 4.37
CA VAL A 109 4.22 10.55 5.80
C VAL A 109 3.65 9.39 6.62
N ALA A 110 2.70 8.65 6.05
CA ALA A 110 2.12 7.47 6.69
C ALA A 110 3.18 6.42 7.11
N LYS A 111 4.32 6.39 6.41
CA LYS A 111 5.40 5.42 6.60
C LYS A 111 6.46 5.89 7.58
N VAL A 112 6.58 7.21 7.78
CA VAL A 112 7.59 7.82 8.66
C VAL A 112 7.08 7.94 10.08
N SER A 113 5.80 8.26 10.26
CA SER A 113 5.23 8.52 11.59
C SER A 113 4.13 7.50 11.95
N PRO A 114 4.34 6.65 12.98
CA PRO A 114 3.32 5.67 13.38
C PRO A 114 2.07 6.34 13.96
N THR A 115 2.18 7.54 14.55
CA THR A 115 1.03 8.27 15.11
C THR A 115 0.11 8.83 14.03
N LEU A 116 0.68 9.28 12.91
CA LEU A 116 -0.06 9.83 11.77
C LEU A 116 -0.40 8.78 10.70
N SER A 117 0.23 7.60 10.75
CA SER A 117 0.08 6.51 9.78
C SER A 117 -1.38 6.25 9.41
N ARG A 118 -2.25 6.14 10.42
CA ARG A 118 -3.65 5.80 10.21
C ARG A 118 -4.43 6.87 9.46
N TRP A 119 -4.27 8.13 9.86
CA TRP A 119 -4.97 9.25 9.24
C TRP A 119 -4.45 9.51 7.82
N ALA A 120 -3.14 9.38 7.63
CA ALA A 120 -2.50 9.54 6.35
C ALA A 120 -2.90 8.41 5.36
N GLU A 121 -3.02 7.16 5.81
CA GLU A 121 -3.53 6.06 4.98
C GLU A 121 -4.97 6.32 4.52
N ILE A 122 -5.85 6.75 5.44
CA ILE A 122 -7.25 7.04 5.13
C ILE A 122 -7.34 8.19 4.12
N LEU A 123 -6.57 9.25 4.32
CA LEU A 123 -6.56 10.40 3.42
C LEU A 123 -6.00 10.02 2.04
N SER A 124 -4.91 9.27 1.97
CA SER A 124 -4.34 8.78 0.71
C SER A 124 -5.32 7.84 -0.03
N ALA A 125 -6.01 6.98 0.69
CA ALA A 125 -7.05 6.09 0.13
C ALA A 125 -8.22 6.91 -0.42
N ALA A 126 -8.74 7.87 0.36
CA ALA A 126 -9.81 8.77 -0.07
C ALA A 126 -9.40 9.56 -1.32
N MET A 127 -8.15 10.04 -1.36
CA MET A 127 -7.62 10.75 -2.51
C MET A 127 -7.59 9.84 -3.74
N THR A 128 -6.96 8.67 -3.65
CA THR A 128 -6.94 7.70 -4.75
C THR A 128 -8.35 7.37 -5.25
N GLY A 129 -9.30 7.24 -4.32
CA GLY A 129 -10.70 6.95 -4.60
C GLY A 129 -11.39 8.10 -5.33
N ALA A 130 -11.08 9.34 -4.97
CA ALA A 130 -11.61 10.51 -5.66
C ALA A 130 -11.10 10.61 -7.10
N LEU A 131 -9.80 10.41 -7.34
CA LEU A 131 -9.25 10.44 -8.70
C LEU A 131 -9.80 9.29 -9.56
N GLY A 132 -9.84 8.07 -9.02
CA GLY A 132 -10.40 6.92 -9.73
C GLY A 132 -11.89 7.12 -10.02
N GLY A 133 -12.66 7.53 -9.02
CA GLY A 133 -14.09 7.80 -9.14
C GLY A 133 -14.39 8.92 -10.13
N PHE A 134 -13.61 10.00 -10.12
CA PHE A 134 -13.70 11.10 -11.09
C PHE A 134 -13.56 10.60 -12.52
N PHE A 135 -12.50 9.82 -12.77
CA PHE A 135 -12.21 9.31 -14.10
C PHE A 135 -13.24 8.30 -14.58
N TYR A 136 -13.55 7.28 -13.78
CA TYR A 136 -14.47 6.21 -14.21
C TYR A 136 -15.91 6.70 -14.35
N ALA A 137 -16.40 7.53 -13.44
CA ALA A 137 -17.76 8.09 -13.55
C ALA A 137 -17.87 9.15 -14.65
N GLY A 138 -16.82 9.95 -14.87
CA GLY A 138 -16.75 10.88 -15.99
C GLY A 138 -16.75 10.13 -17.33
N SER A 139 -15.89 9.12 -17.47
CA SER A 139 -15.78 8.31 -18.69
C SER A 139 -17.04 7.50 -18.98
N ALA A 140 -17.74 7.00 -17.95
CA ALA A 140 -18.98 6.23 -18.14
C ALA A 140 -20.18 7.10 -18.56
N ALA A 141 -20.12 8.40 -18.30
CA ALA A 141 -21.21 9.35 -18.55
C ALA A 141 -20.86 10.34 -19.67
N ASN A 142 -20.10 9.91 -20.69
CA ASN A 142 -19.72 10.72 -21.85
C ASN A 142 -19.04 12.06 -21.49
N ASN A 143 -18.15 12.05 -20.48
CA ASN A 143 -17.40 13.21 -20.00
C ASN A 143 -18.28 14.33 -19.40
N ASN A 144 -19.43 13.98 -18.83
CA ASN A 144 -20.23 14.93 -18.06
C ASN A 144 -19.49 15.31 -16.75
N ALA A 145 -19.34 16.62 -16.52
CA ALA A 145 -18.66 17.15 -15.33
C ALA A 145 -19.41 16.80 -14.02
N GLN A 146 -20.74 16.80 -14.04
CA GLN A 146 -21.55 16.51 -12.84
C GLN A 146 -21.37 15.06 -12.36
N SER A 147 -21.34 14.10 -13.29
CA SER A 147 -21.12 12.69 -12.95
C SER A 147 -19.68 12.42 -12.52
N ALA A 148 -18.69 13.12 -13.11
CA ALA A 148 -17.30 13.02 -12.69
C ALA A 148 -17.13 13.50 -11.24
N ILE A 149 -17.72 14.64 -10.87
CA ILE A 149 -17.68 15.15 -9.50
C ILE A 149 -18.41 14.20 -8.54
N ALA A 150 -19.60 13.72 -8.91
CA ALA A 150 -20.35 12.74 -8.11
C ALA A 150 -19.54 11.44 -7.91
N GLY A 151 -18.87 10.97 -8.96
CA GLY A 151 -17.99 9.81 -8.91
C GLY A 151 -16.77 10.04 -8.02
N ALA A 152 -16.19 11.23 -8.04
CA ALA A 152 -15.07 11.59 -7.16
C ALA A 152 -15.48 11.51 -5.67
N ILE A 153 -16.64 12.09 -5.33
CA ILE A 153 -17.16 12.06 -3.97
C ILE A 153 -17.48 10.62 -3.57
N ALA A 154 -18.20 9.88 -4.42
CA ALA A 154 -18.57 8.49 -4.14
C ALA A 154 -17.33 7.59 -3.98
N GLY A 155 -16.33 7.74 -4.84
CA GLY A 155 -15.07 6.99 -4.79
C GLY A 155 -14.25 7.32 -3.54
N ALA A 156 -14.16 8.60 -3.16
CA ALA A 156 -13.46 9.03 -1.95
C ALA A 156 -14.14 8.47 -0.69
N VAL A 157 -15.47 8.57 -0.60
CA VAL A 157 -16.25 8.02 0.52
C VAL A 157 -16.11 6.51 0.58
N LEU A 158 -16.23 5.82 -0.55
CA LEU A 158 -16.10 4.36 -0.62
C LEU A 158 -14.74 3.89 -0.12
N LEU A 159 -13.64 4.45 -0.61
CA LEU A 159 -12.30 4.04 -0.15
C LEU A 159 -12.01 4.50 1.28
N CYS A 160 -12.53 5.64 1.71
CA CYS A 160 -12.47 6.07 3.10
C CYS A 160 -13.19 5.06 4.01
N CYS A 161 -14.45 4.74 3.72
CA CYS A 161 -15.22 3.74 4.47
C CYS A 161 -14.54 2.38 4.48
N LEU A 162 -14.08 1.88 3.33
CA LEU A 162 -13.35 0.62 3.25
C LEU A 162 -12.08 0.63 4.09
N SER A 163 -11.30 1.73 4.07
CA SER A 163 -10.07 1.85 4.86
C SER A 163 -10.32 1.85 6.37
N VAL A 164 -11.45 2.41 6.83
CA VAL A 164 -11.84 2.45 8.24
C VAL A 164 -12.41 1.12 8.69
N TRP A 165 -13.27 0.51 7.89
CA TRP A 165 -14.04 -0.69 8.25
C TRP A 165 -13.24 -1.98 8.09
N MET A 166 -12.44 -2.10 7.02
CA MET A 166 -11.62 -3.27 6.78
C MET A 166 -10.22 -3.09 7.38
N ARG A 167 -10.01 -3.66 8.58
CA ARG A 167 -8.67 -3.73 9.22
C ARG A 167 -7.81 -4.90 8.72
N ALA A 168 -8.12 -5.43 7.55
CA ALA A 168 -7.40 -6.58 7.02
C ALA A 168 -6.02 -6.15 6.49
N ARG A 169 -5.00 -7.00 6.71
CA ARG A 169 -3.61 -6.72 6.27
C ARG A 169 -3.49 -6.44 4.76
N TRP A 170 -4.36 -7.03 3.94
CA TRP A 170 -4.39 -6.79 2.50
C TRP A 170 -4.85 -5.37 2.14
N MET A 171 -5.66 -4.71 2.99
CA MET A 171 -6.11 -3.34 2.77
C MET A 171 -4.95 -2.35 2.91
N GLY A 172 -4.11 -2.49 3.95
CA GLY A 172 -2.91 -1.66 4.10
C GLY A 172 -1.94 -1.83 2.92
N LEU A 173 -1.81 -3.06 2.41
CA LEU A 173 -1.02 -3.34 1.22
C LEU A 173 -1.60 -2.68 -0.05
N ALA A 174 -2.93 -2.73 -0.23
CA ALA A 174 -3.62 -2.08 -1.34
C ALA A 174 -3.47 -0.56 -1.30
N ILE A 175 -3.61 0.06 -0.13
CA ILE A 175 -3.42 1.50 0.08
C ILE A 175 -1.96 1.89 -0.20
N ALA A 176 -0.99 1.09 0.25
CA ALA A 176 0.42 1.34 -0.03
C ALA A 176 0.74 1.24 -1.53
N ALA A 177 0.12 0.29 -2.25
CA ALA A 177 0.25 0.16 -3.70
C ALA A 177 -0.40 1.34 -4.45
N ALA A 178 -1.58 1.78 -4.03
CA ALA A 178 -2.23 2.98 -4.56
C ALA A 178 -1.37 4.23 -4.36
N GLY A 179 -0.85 4.43 -3.15
CA GLY A 179 0.04 5.56 -2.83
C GLY A 179 1.32 5.55 -3.67
N LEU A 180 1.89 4.37 -3.95
CA LEU A 180 3.04 4.23 -4.85
C LEU A 180 2.74 4.76 -6.26
N ILE A 181 1.55 4.48 -6.80
CA ILE A 181 1.13 4.92 -8.13
C ILE A 181 0.93 6.43 -8.16
N ASN A 182 0.28 7.00 -7.12
CA ASN A 182 0.11 8.45 -7.02
C ASN A 182 1.46 9.16 -6.98
N GLN A 183 2.41 8.60 -6.24
CA GLN A 183 3.74 9.16 -6.07
C GLN A 183 4.58 9.06 -7.35
N TYR A 184 4.45 7.96 -8.09
CA TYR A 184 5.05 7.82 -9.42
C TYR A 184 4.39 8.73 -10.45
N GLY A 185 3.06 8.84 -10.43
CA GLY A 185 2.30 9.74 -11.30
C GLY A 185 2.68 11.20 -11.08
N ALA A 186 2.85 11.61 -9.82
CA ALA A 186 3.38 12.93 -9.47
C ALA A 186 4.79 13.12 -10.02
N ALA A 187 5.71 12.17 -9.76
CA ALA A 187 7.08 12.23 -10.27
C ALA A 187 7.12 12.43 -11.79
N PHE A 188 6.35 11.62 -12.52
CA PHE A 188 6.29 11.65 -13.98
C PHE A 188 5.72 12.97 -14.50
N LEU A 189 4.61 13.45 -13.94
CA LEU A 189 3.98 14.70 -14.37
C LEU A 189 4.88 15.91 -14.10
N ILE A 190 5.56 15.93 -12.94
CA ILE A 190 6.55 16.96 -12.59
C ILE A 190 7.72 16.93 -13.57
N ALA A 191 8.27 15.75 -13.87
CA ALA A 191 9.37 15.59 -14.81
C ALA A 191 9.01 16.05 -16.23
N ALA A 192 7.81 15.69 -16.71
CA ALA A 192 7.32 16.07 -18.03
C ALA A 192 7.14 17.59 -18.16
N ASN A 193 6.66 18.26 -17.11
CA ASN A 193 6.59 19.72 -17.11
C ASN A 193 7.98 20.35 -16.97
N ALA A 194 8.88 19.76 -16.18
CA ALA A 194 10.25 20.24 -16.04
C ALA A 194 10.98 20.28 -17.41
N SER A 195 10.81 19.24 -18.23
CA SER A 195 11.40 19.20 -19.58
C SER A 195 10.77 20.25 -20.50
N ALA A 196 9.46 20.50 -20.40
CA ALA A 196 8.80 21.58 -21.15
C ALA A 196 9.37 22.97 -20.80
N PHE A 197 9.56 23.28 -19.51
CA PHE A 197 10.13 24.56 -19.07
C PHE A 197 11.62 24.73 -19.42
N LEU A 198 12.39 23.64 -19.39
CA LEU A 198 13.78 23.63 -19.86
C LEU A 198 13.87 23.97 -21.36
N SER A 199 12.90 23.53 -22.16
CA SER A 199 12.82 23.82 -23.59
C SER A 199 12.50 25.29 -23.89
N THR A 200 11.67 25.94 -23.08
CA THR A 200 11.24 27.35 -23.25
C THR A 200 12.22 28.38 -22.65
N ARG A 201 13.46 27.99 -22.35
CA ARG A 201 14.51 28.81 -21.70
C ARG A 201 14.15 29.33 -20.29
N GLN A 202 13.09 28.81 -19.66
CA GLN A 202 12.76 29.13 -18.26
C GLN A 202 13.55 28.22 -17.30
N LEU A 203 14.88 28.39 -17.29
CA LEU A 203 15.82 27.49 -16.61
C LEU A 203 15.56 27.36 -15.10
N LEU A 204 15.17 28.44 -14.42
CA LEU A 204 14.94 28.42 -12.97
C LEU A 204 13.79 27.47 -12.57
N TRP A 205 12.65 27.58 -13.24
CA TRP A 205 11.51 26.69 -13.01
C TRP A 205 11.79 25.25 -13.47
N GLY A 206 12.50 25.09 -14.59
CA GLY A 206 12.95 23.79 -15.06
C GLY A 206 13.81 23.05 -14.03
N ILE A 207 14.82 23.72 -13.45
CA ILE A 207 15.71 23.15 -12.43
C ILE A 207 14.95 22.84 -11.13
N LEU A 208 14.06 23.72 -10.68
CA LEU A 208 13.27 23.47 -9.47
C LEU A 208 12.36 22.24 -9.63
N LEU A 209 11.70 22.09 -10.78
CA LEU A 209 10.83 20.94 -11.05
C LEU A 209 11.63 19.65 -11.23
N THR A 210 12.82 19.68 -11.86
CA THR A 210 13.66 18.46 -11.94
C THR A 210 14.12 18.02 -10.56
N LEU A 211 14.56 18.93 -9.69
CA LEU A 211 14.92 18.60 -8.30
C LEU A 211 13.72 18.03 -7.53
N ALA A 212 12.54 18.64 -7.67
CA ALA A 212 11.32 18.11 -7.07
C ALA A 212 11.00 16.70 -7.58
N SER A 213 11.09 16.45 -8.89
CA SER A 213 10.88 15.12 -9.48
C SER A 213 11.84 14.08 -8.91
N LEU A 214 13.11 14.42 -8.71
CA LEU A 214 14.10 13.48 -8.14
C LEU A 214 13.73 13.09 -6.70
N ILE A 215 13.23 14.03 -5.90
CA ILE A 215 12.71 13.74 -4.55
C ILE A 215 11.53 12.77 -4.64
N TYR A 216 10.59 13.00 -5.56
CA TYR A 216 9.46 12.09 -5.76
C TYR A 216 9.89 10.68 -6.20
N VAL A 217 10.85 10.56 -7.12
CA VAL A 217 11.42 9.25 -7.53
C VAL A 217 12.06 8.55 -6.33
N TRP A 218 12.82 9.26 -5.51
CA TRP A 218 13.39 8.69 -4.29
C TRP A 218 12.31 8.18 -3.33
N LEU A 219 11.24 8.94 -3.12
CA LEU A 219 10.08 8.51 -2.32
C LEU A 219 9.35 7.31 -2.93
N THR A 220 9.28 7.19 -4.26
CA THR A 220 8.71 6.00 -4.91
C THR A 220 9.54 4.75 -4.65
N LEU A 221 10.86 4.85 -4.61
CA LEU A 221 11.74 3.71 -4.32
C LEU A 221 11.54 3.21 -2.89
N ILE A 222 11.49 4.12 -1.92
CA ILE A 222 11.17 3.78 -0.52
C ILE A 222 9.80 3.12 -0.43
N SER A 223 8.82 3.67 -1.14
CA SER A 223 7.46 3.15 -1.18
C SER A 223 7.39 1.74 -1.77
N CYS A 224 8.15 1.47 -2.83
CA CYS A 224 8.24 0.16 -3.45
C CYS A 224 8.84 -0.88 -2.50
N GLN A 225 9.96 -0.55 -1.84
CA GLN A 225 10.58 -1.43 -0.84
C GLN A 225 9.61 -1.75 0.30
N HIS A 226 8.84 -0.76 0.75
CA HIS A 226 7.83 -0.95 1.79
C HIS A 226 6.69 -1.88 1.34
N VAL A 227 6.19 -1.76 0.11
CA VAL A 227 5.16 -2.67 -0.44
C VAL A 227 5.70 -4.11 -0.50
N VAL A 228 6.94 -4.31 -0.95
CA VAL A 228 7.57 -5.64 -1.01
C VAL A 228 7.73 -6.24 0.38
N ARG A 229 8.20 -5.46 1.36
CA ARG A 229 8.31 -5.91 2.76
C ARG A 229 6.94 -6.26 3.35
N SER A 230 5.95 -5.40 3.13
CA SER A 230 4.57 -5.59 3.61
C SER A 230 3.89 -6.82 3.00
N LEU A 231 4.16 -7.10 1.72
CA LEU A 231 3.70 -8.31 1.03
C LEU A 231 4.27 -9.56 1.70
N LYS A 232 5.60 -9.60 1.92
CA LYS A 232 6.27 -10.73 2.58
C LYS A 232 5.77 -10.93 4.00
N GLN A 233 5.66 -9.87 4.80
CA GLN A 233 5.14 -9.93 6.17
C GLN A 233 3.68 -10.37 6.23
N SER A 234 2.86 -10.00 5.23
CA SER A 234 1.46 -10.42 5.15
C SER A 234 1.31 -11.88 4.74
N ALA A 235 2.21 -12.40 3.91
CA ALA A 235 2.21 -13.78 3.45
C ALA A 235 2.89 -14.76 4.44
N SER A 236 3.75 -14.25 5.32
CA SER A 236 4.49 -15.03 6.32
C SER A 236 3.71 -15.26 7.62
N THR A 237 4.17 -16.21 8.42
CA THR A 237 3.81 -16.34 9.84
C THR A 237 4.24 -15.11 10.62
N SER A 238 3.36 -14.59 11.48
CA SER A 238 3.62 -13.38 12.25
C SER A 238 3.53 -13.67 13.75
N PHE A 239 4.62 -13.41 14.48
CA PHE A 239 4.72 -13.50 15.94
C PHE A 239 4.83 -12.13 16.61
N LEU A 240 4.43 -11.06 15.92
CA LEU A 240 4.60 -9.69 16.41
C LEU A 240 3.92 -9.50 17.77
N GLY A 241 4.69 -9.17 18.82
CA GLY A 241 4.16 -9.00 20.18
C GLY A 241 3.71 -10.29 20.87
N ALA A 242 3.98 -11.47 20.29
CA ALA A 242 3.67 -12.74 20.93
C ALA A 242 4.63 -13.00 22.10
N ASN A 243 4.10 -13.55 23.20
CA ASN A 243 4.92 -13.98 24.33
C ASN A 243 5.40 -15.42 24.10
N LEU A 244 6.68 -15.58 23.78
CA LEU A 244 7.33 -16.86 23.47
C LEU A 244 8.19 -17.39 24.64
N THR A 245 8.00 -16.90 25.86
CA THR A 245 8.77 -17.39 27.03
C THR A 245 8.65 -18.91 27.16
N ASP A 246 9.80 -19.59 27.25
CA ASP A 246 9.90 -21.06 27.33
C ASP A 246 9.26 -21.84 26.17
N ALA A 247 8.97 -21.19 25.03
CA ALA A 247 8.51 -21.89 23.84
C ALA A 247 9.64 -22.75 23.26
N ARG A 248 9.32 -23.98 22.88
CA ARG A 248 10.29 -24.93 22.31
C ARG A 248 10.29 -24.84 20.79
N PHE A 249 11.45 -24.63 20.20
CA PHE A 249 11.67 -24.57 18.76
C PHE A 249 12.69 -25.62 18.32
N ASP A 250 12.70 -25.95 17.03
CA ASP A 250 13.85 -26.66 16.46
C ASP A 250 15.08 -25.77 16.44
N VAL A 251 16.26 -26.40 16.58
CA VAL A 251 17.59 -25.76 16.61
C VAL A 251 17.92 -24.99 15.32
N GLN A 252 17.12 -25.12 14.26
CA GLN A 252 17.36 -24.57 12.91
C GLN A 252 16.56 -23.31 12.54
N ILE A 253 16.01 -22.56 13.51
CA ILE A 253 15.38 -21.28 13.14
C ILE A 253 16.45 -20.27 12.75
N ASP A 254 16.56 -20.02 11.44
CA ASP A 254 17.29 -18.91 10.85
C ASP A 254 16.99 -17.62 11.64
N ALA A 255 18.04 -17.03 12.21
CA ALA A 255 18.01 -15.79 13.01
C ALA A 255 17.20 -14.65 12.34
N ASN A 256 17.04 -14.69 11.01
CA ASN A 256 16.27 -13.74 10.22
C ASN A 256 14.75 -13.70 10.50
N LEU A 257 14.17 -14.69 11.19
CA LEU A 257 12.74 -14.68 11.57
C LEU A 257 12.45 -13.94 12.88
N LEU A 258 13.46 -13.72 13.73
CA LEU A 258 13.33 -13.06 15.03
C LEU A 258 13.62 -11.55 14.97
N ASP A 259 14.34 -11.08 13.95
CA ASP A 259 14.80 -9.69 13.80
C ASP A 259 13.76 -8.72 13.18
N ALA A 260 12.48 -9.10 13.13
CA ALA A 260 11.41 -8.24 12.61
C ALA A 260 10.57 -7.56 13.72
N GLY A 261 11.15 -7.42 14.92
CA GLY A 261 10.63 -6.60 16.02
C GLY A 261 10.79 -5.11 15.75
#